data_AF-A0A3B0K1U8-F1
#
_entry.id   AF-A0A3B0K1U8-F1
#
_cell.length_a   1.000
_cell.length_b   1.000
_cell.length_c   1.000
_cell.angle_alpha   90.00
_cell.angle_beta   90.00
_cell.angle_gamma   90.00
#
_symmetry.space_group_name_H-M   'P 1'
#
loop_
_entity.id
_entity.type
_entity.pdbx_description
1 polymer ?
#
loop_
_entity_poly.entity_id
_entity_poly.type
_entity_poly.pdbx_seq_one_letter_code
_entity_poly.pdbx_strand_id
1 'polypeptide(L)'
;MCASCTTTASLTRWPSTDPAKILSEERLKKPCQRYFKGYCKFDLYCNYGHYSEQELKKLEKLVAAQKKSKSRRRKPKKWPWKTHHHAGLPPSLRPMELAKLKTSNFELNWG
;
A
#
# COMPACT_ATOMS: atom_id res chain seq x y z
N MET A 1 -26.17 34.77 20.58
CA MET A 1 -26.24 34.14 19.24
C MET A 1 -24.91 33.45 18.99
N CYS A 2 -24.78 32.16 19.25
CA CYS A 2 -23.53 31.43 18.99
C CYS A 2 -23.66 30.65 17.69
N ALA A 3 -22.67 30.88 16.82
CA ALA A 3 -22.60 30.42 15.45
C ALA A 3 -22.14 28.96 15.37
N SER A 4 -22.81 28.22 14.47
CA SER A 4 -22.22 27.16 13.64
C SER A 4 -21.47 26.04 14.35
N CYS A 5 -22.22 25.13 14.97
CA CYS A 5 -21.75 23.76 15.16
C CYS A 5 -21.70 23.08 13.78
N THR A 6 -20.59 23.21 13.06
CA THR A 6 -20.34 22.43 11.84
C THR A 6 -20.15 20.98 12.26
N THR A 7 -21.16 20.16 12.00
CA THR A 7 -21.11 18.71 12.11
C THR A 7 -20.06 18.19 11.13
N THR A 8 -18.80 18.12 11.58
CA THR A 8 -17.81 17.24 10.99
C THR A 8 -18.27 15.82 11.28
N ALA A 9 -19.07 15.26 10.36
CA ALA A 9 -19.39 13.85 10.34
C ALA A 9 -18.10 13.06 10.11
N SER A 10 -17.46 12.78 11.23
CA SER A 10 -16.50 11.74 11.55
C SER A 10 -16.24 10.75 10.42
N LEU A 11 -15.19 11.01 9.64
CA LEU A 11 -14.48 10.04 8.80
C LEU A 11 -13.74 8.97 9.65
N THR A 12 -14.25 8.62 10.83
CA THR A 12 -13.67 7.69 11.80
C THR A 12 -14.65 6.57 12.16
N ARG A 13 -15.30 5.99 11.15
CA ARG A 13 -16.06 4.75 11.27
C ARG A 13 -15.65 3.77 10.18
N TRP A 14 -14.35 3.66 9.96
CA TRP A 14 -13.80 2.71 9.00
C TRP A 14 -13.32 1.47 9.77
N PRO A 15 -13.86 0.26 9.50
CA PRO A 15 -13.16 -0.95 9.90
C PRO A 15 -11.78 -0.93 9.20
N SER A 16 -10.78 -1.58 9.76
CA SER A 16 -9.38 -1.61 9.30
C SER A 16 -9.16 -2.18 7.88
N THR A 17 -10.21 -2.26 7.06
CA THR A 17 -10.31 -2.93 5.78
C THR A 17 -9.93 -2.02 4.61
N ASP A 18 -9.31 -2.62 3.59
CA ASP A 18 -8.81 -1.94 2.39
C ASP A 18 -9.88 -1.04 1.73
N PRO A 19 -9.59 0.25 1.46
CA PRO A 19 -10.57 1.16 0.86
C PRO A 19 -11.01 0.73 -0.55
N ALA A 20 -10.21 -0.10 -1.22
CA ALA A 20 -10.56 -0.67 -2.52
C ALA A 20 -11.70 -1.69 -2.44
N LYS A 21 -11.74 -2.52 -1.38
CA LYS A 21 -12.79 -3.54 -1.19
C LYS A 21 -14.13 -2.89 -0.88
N ILE A 22 -14.11 -1.89 -0.01
CA ILE A 22 -15.32 -1.15 0.37
C ILE A 22 -15.88 -0.41 -0.84
N LEU A 23 -15.03 0.19 -1.67
CA LEU A 23 -15.52 0.86 -2.89
C LEU A 23 -16.22 -0.10 -3.85
N SER A 24 -15.74 -1.34 -4.00
CA SER A 24 -16.44 -2.36 -4.79
C SER A 24 -17.75 -2.81 -4.16
N GLU A 25 -17.78 -3.01 -2.84
CA GLU A 25 -18.98 -3.41 -2.12
C GLU A 25 -20.06 -2.32 -2.18
N GLU A 26 -19.69 -1.07 -1.94
CA GLU A 26 -20.62 0.07 -1.92
C GLU A 26 -21.14 0.43 -3.33
N ARG A 27 -20.36 0.23 -4.40
CA ARG A 27 -20.84 0.44 -5.78
C ARG A 27 -21.90 -0.58 -6.21
N LEU A 28 -21.88 -1.78 -5.63
CA LEU A 28 -22.87 -2.81 -5.93
C LEU A 28 -24.17 -2.62 -5.12
N LYS A 29 -24.08 -1.96 -3.96
CA LYS A 29 -25.24 -1.68 -3.12
C LYS A 29 -26.08 -0.55 -3.70
N LYS A 30 -27.40 -0.70 -3.60
CA LYS A 30 -28.33 0.40 -3.90
C LYS A 30 -28.30 1.43 -2.76
N PRO A 31 -28.49 2.73 -3.04
CA PRO A 31 -28.49 3.77 -2.00
C PRO A 31 -29.70 3.61 -1.05
N CYS A 32 -29.44 3.78 0.25
CA CYS A 32 -30.46 3.65 1.29
C CYS A 32 -31.37 4.89 1.34
N GLN A 33 -32.59 4.77 0.80
CA GLN A 33 -33.58 5.86 0.81
C GLN A 33 -33.92 6.35 2.22
N ARG A 34 -33.88 5.48 3.24
CA ARG A 34 -34.18 5.85 4.63
C ARG A 34 -33.08 6.71 5.24
N TYR A 35 -31.83 6.36 4.97
CA TYR A 35 -30.67 7.14 5.42
C TYR A 35 -30.67 8.55 4.84
N PHE A 36 -30.92 8.67 3.53
CA PHE A 36 -31.01 9.98 2.87
C PHE A 36 -32.23 10.82 3.32
N LYS A 37 -33.26 10.20 3.90
CA LYS A 37 -34.39 10.89 4.54
C LYS A 37 -34.08 11.34 5.98
N GLY A 38 -32.91 10.97 6.52
CA GLY A 38 -32.40 11.47 7.81
C GLY A 38 -32.20 10.40 8.88
N TYR A 39 -32.75 9.19 8.74
CA TYR A 39 -32.56 8.14 9.74
C TYR A 39 -32.67 6.73 9.15
N CYS A 40 -31.65 5.91 9.42
CA CYS A 40 -31.69 4.48 9.14
C CYS A 40 -31.48 3.68 10.44
N LYS A 41 -32.49 2.91 10.86
CA LYS A 41 -32.43 2.05 12.07
C LYS A 41 -31.28 1.04 12.05
N PHE A 42 -30.87 0.61 10.85
CA PHE A 42 -29.84 -0.42 10.68
C PHE A 42 -28.42 0.16 10.69
N ASP A 43 -28.25 1.46 10.49
CA ASP A 43 -26.95 2.16 10.45
C ASP A 43 -25.85 1.33 9.73
N LEU A 44 -24.92 0.75 10.49
CA LEU A 44 -23.80 -0.06 10.01
C LEU A 44 -24.18 -1.43 9.42
N TYR A 45 -25.32 -1.98 9.81
CA TYR A 45 -25.83 -3.28 9.36
C TYR A 45 -26.83 -3.13 8.22
N CYS A 46 -26.91 -1.95 7.60
CA CYS A 46 -27.77 -1.75 6.46
C CYS A 46 -27.24 -2.51 5.23
N ASN A 47 -28.11 -3.29 4.60
CA ASN A 47 -27.78 -3.96 3.32
C ASN A 47 -27.66 -2.96 2.15
N TYR A 48 -28.08 -1.71 2.36
CA TYR A 48 -28.03 -0.63 1.39
C TYR A 48 -26.90 0.35 1.71
N GLY A 49 -26.38 1.03 0.69
CA GLY A 49 -25.27 1.97 0.86
C GLY A 49 -25.71 3.25 1.55
N HIS A 50 -24.94 3.69 2.55
CA HIS A 50 -25.09 4.98 3.25
C HIS A 50 -24.14 6.05 2.71
N TYR A 51 -23.68 5.90 1.46
CA TYR A 51 -22.75 6.82 0.83
C TYR A 51 -23.45 7.62 -0.26
N SER A 52 -23.28 8.94 -0.20
CA SER A 52 -23.61 9.83 -1.30
C SER A 52 -22.62 9.64 -2.45
N GLU A 53 -23.03 10.04 -3.66
CA GLU A 53 -22.15 10.01 -4.84
C GLU A 53 -20.86 10.82 -4.63
N GLN A 54 -20.94 11.92 -3.86
CA GLN A 54 -19.78 12.75 -3.53
C GLN A 54 -18.78 12.01 -2.64
N GLU A 55 -19.25 11.23 -1.68
CA GLU A 55 -18.41 10.42 -0.80
C GLU A 55 -17.77 9.26 -1.54
N LEU A 56 -18.52 8.59 -2.43
CA LEU A 56 -17.98 7.57 -3.33
C LEU A 56 -16.86 8.14 -4.21
N LYS A 57 -17.04 9.35 -4.76
CA LYS A 57 -16.00 10.03 -5.55
C LYS A 57 -14.75 10.38 -4.72
N LYS A 58 -14.91 10.73 -3.45
CA LYS A 58 -13.78 10.94 -2.52
C LYS A 58 -13.02 9.63 -2.29
N LEU A 59 -13.76 8.54 -2.05
CA LEU A 59 -13.21 7.19 -1.91
C LEU A 59 -12.41 6.74 -3.15
N GLU A 60 -12.93 7.00 -4.34
CA GLU A 60 -12.23 6.70 -5.61
C GLU A 60 -10.89 7.42 -5.70
N LYS A 61 -10.86 8.71 -5.34
CA LYS A 61 -9.62 9.49 -5.32
C LYS A 61 -8.60 8.92 -4.34
N LEU A 62 -9.04 8.47 -3.16
CA LEU A 62 -8.17 7.84 -2.16
C LEU A 62 -7.58 6.51 -2.67
N VAL A 63 -8.42 5.66 -3.27
CA VAL A 63 -7.97 4.38 -3.86
C VAL A 63 -6.98 4.63 -5.00
N ALA A 64 -7.25 5.60 -5.87
CA ALA A 64 -6.34 5.99 -6.95
C ALA A 64 -4.99 6.51 -6.40
N ALA A 65 -5.01 7.33 -5.36
CA ALA A 65 -3.80 7.83 -4.70
C ALA A 65 -2.98 6.69 -4.06
N GLN A 66 -3.64 5.71 -3.42
CA GLN A 66 -2.97 4.52 -2.89
C GLN A 66 -2.31 3.67 -3.98
N LYS A 67 -3.00 3.45 -5.11
CA LYS A 67 -2.42 2.70 -6.24
C LYS A 67 -1.17 3.41 -6.79
N LYS A 68 -1.23 4.73 -6.96
CA LYS A 68 -0.09 5.55 -7.40
C LYS A 68 1.08 5.50 -6.43
N SER A 69 0.84 5.55 -5.12
CA SER A 69 1.92 5.48 -4.12
C SER A 69 2.57 4.09 -4.07
N LYS A 70 1.79 3.00 -4.14
CA LYS A 70 2.31 1.63 -4.22
C LYS A 70 3.16 1.42 -5.47
N SER A 71 2.74 1.94 -6.62
CA SER A 71 3.53 1.89 -7.86
C SER A 71 4.88 2.61 -7.74
N ARG A 72 4.90 3.83 -7.18
CA ARG A 72 6.15 4.57 -6.93
C ARG A 72 7.12 3.82 -6.01
N ARG A 73 6.61 3.08 -5.02
CA ARG A 73 7.43 2.28 -4.09
C ARG A 73 8.01 1.00 -4.70
N ARG A 74 7.53 0.55 -5.87
CA ARG A 74 8.02 -0.67 -6.55
C ARG A 74 9.35 -0.48 -7.27
N LYS A 75 9.87 0.74 -7.39
CA LYS A 75 11.23 0.96 -7.90
C LYS A 75 12.20 0.40 -6.85
N PRO A 76 12.98 -0.66 -7.14
CA PRO A 76 13.98 -1.15 -6.20
C PRO A 76 14.95 0.00 -5.93
N LYS A 77 15.12 0.36 -4.65
CA LYS A 77 16.13 1.34 -4.25
C LYS A 77 17.49 0.74 -4.61
N LYS A 78 18.09 1.19 -5.71
CA LYS A 78 19.49 0.91 -6.00
C LYS A 78 20.30 1.59 -4.89
N TRP A 79 20.80 0.81 -3.95
CA TRP A 79 21.60 1.35 -2.85
C TRP A 79 22.93 1.86 -3.41
N PRO A 80 23.30 3.14 -3.21
CA PRO A 80 24.47 3.74 -3.85
C PRO A 80 25.78 3.00 -3.53
N TRP A 81 25.89 2.41 -2.34
CA TRP A 81 27.06 1.64 -1.88
C TRP A 81 27.20 0.24 -2.49
N LYS A 82 26.20 -0.29 -3.22
CA LYS A 82 26.31 -1.60 -3.89
C LYS A 82 26.81 -1.51 -5.34
N THR A 83 27.21 -0.32 -5.76
CA THR A 83 27.70 0.02 -7.10
C THR A 83 29.19 0.39 -7.11
N HIS A 84 29.99 -0.17 -6.19
CA HIS A 84 31.43 0.06 -6.21
C HIS A 84 32.08 -0.71 -7.37
N HIS A 85 32.75 0.03 -8.26
CA HIS A 85 33.61 -0.56 -9.28
C HIS A 85 34.78 -1.30 -8.61
N HIS A 86 34.85 -2.63 -8.77
CA HIS A 86 35.90 -3.46 -8.16
C HIS A 86 37.29 -3.31 -8.81
N ALA A 87 37.39 -2.53 -9.89
CA ALA A 87 38.60 -2.39 -10.71
C ALA A 87 39.81 -1.76 -9.97
N GLY A 88 39.58 -1.09 -8.84
CA GLY A 88 40.63 -0.47 -8.02
C GLY A 88 40.86 -1.11 -6.66
N LEU A 89 40.14 -2.18 -6.29
CA LEU A 89 40.34 -2.82 -4.98
C LEU A 89 41.60 -3.69 -4.96
N PRO A 90 42.31 -3.76 -3.82
CA PRO A 90 43.40 -4.71 -3.65
C PRO A 90 42.88 -6.15 -3.75
N PRO A 91 43.71 -7.13 -4.17
CA PRO A 91 43.27 -8.50 -4.42
C PRO A 91 42.50 -9.16 -3.26
N SER A 92 42.81 -8.82 -2.01
CA SER A 92 42.15 -9.35 -0.80
C SER A 92 40.71 -8.88 -0.59
N LEU A 93 40.32 -7.74 -1.17
CA LEU A 93 38.98 -7.15 -1.03
C LEU A 93 38.12 -7.30 -2.30
N ARG A 94 38.63 -8.01 -3.31
CA ARG A 94 37.86 -8.32 -4.52
C ARG A 94 36.90 -9.47 -4.24
N PRO A 95 35.72 -9.50 -4.88
CA PRO A 95 34.86 -10.67 -4.86
C PRO A 95 35.61 -11.92 -5.32
N MET A 96 35.42 -13.01 -4.59
CA MET A 96 36.10 -14.28 -4.85
C MET A 96 35.75 -14.82 -6.25
N GLU A 97 36.76 -15.10 -7.07
CA GLU A 97 36.55 -15.63 -8.41
C GLU A 97 36.30 -17.15 -8.38
N LEU A 98 35.03 -17.53 -8.48
CA LEU A 98 34.58 -18.93 -8.45
C LEU A 98 35.21 -19.81 -9.55
N ALA A 99 35.65 -19.21 -10.66
CA ALA A 99 36.34 -19.92 -11.74
C ALA A 99 37.73 -20.42 -11.31
N LYS A 100 38.47 -19.62 -10.53
CA LYS A 100 39.83 -19.98 -10.06
C LYS A 100 39.81 -21.10 -9.03
N LEU A 101 38.77 -21.17 -8.21
CA LEU A 101 38.59 -22.21 -7.19
C LEU A 101 38.30 -23.60 -7.77
N LYS A 102 37.68 -23.67 -8.95
CA LYS A 102 37.40 -24.96 -9.62
C LYS A 102 38.66 -25.57 -10.22
N THR A 103 39.69 -24.77 -10.46
CA THR A 103 40.95 -25.22 -11.06
C THR A 103 41.95 -25.69 -10.02
N SER A 104 41.89 -25.19 -8.78
CA SER A 104 42.76 -25.64 -7.70
C SER A 104 42.31 -27.00 -7.17
N ASN A 105 43.09 -28.05 -7.44
CA ASN A 105 42.98 -29.31 -6.74
C ASN A 105 43.60 -29.12 -5.36
N PHE A 106 42.74 -28.97 -4.34
CA PHE A 106 43.18 -28.92 -2.95
C PHE A 106 43.58 -30.33 -2.55
N GLU A 107 44.78 -30.78 -2.93
CA GLU A 107 45.34 -32.01 -2.40
C GLU A 107 45.54 -31.81 -0.90
N LEU A 108 44.58 -32.30 -0.13
CA LEU A 108 44.56 -32.28 1.32
C LEU A 108 45.50 -33.37 1.84
N ASN A 109 46.81 -33.17 1.69
CA ASN A 109 47.80 -34.05 2.30
C ASN A 109 48.02 -33.60 3.75
N TRP A 110 47.11 -34.03 4.63
CA TRP A 110 47.17 -33.77 6.07
C TRP A 110 47.94 -34.85 6.83
N GLY A 111 49.20 -35.08 6.43
CA GLY A 111 50.24 -35.76 7.22
C GLY A 111 49.86 -37.09 7.87
#